data_AF-A0A6A5UXK5-F1
#
_entry.id   AF-A0A6A5UXK5-F1
#
_cell.length_a   1.000
_cell.length_b   1.000
_cell.length_c   1.000
_cell.angle_alpha   90.00
_cell.angle_beta   90.00
_cell.angle_gamma   90.00
#
_symmetry.space_group_name_H-M   'P 1'
#
loop_
_entity.id
_entity.type
_entity.pdbx_description
1 polymer ?
#
loop_
_entity_poly.entity_id
_entity_poly.type
_entity_poly.pdbx_seq_one_letter_code
_entity_poly.pdbx_strand_id
1 'polypeptide(L)'
;MKPHLNFAMMVILIAQLVSGSFDIYYLKRNTKGSPTEGWQVLDASQKSCPDLHTTRLFPKRRDVSGNKIGVRCDGKGCWSGAAGGGDPSDIDILEMHFSNTPQLHWTIYRLGHPGEPWTMFAAGTGLAVGKCTPSYEDDSWFQNCGEWSGHARMRCSMYFSADFINSHDRGW
;
A
#
# COMPACT_ATOMS: atom_id res chain seq x y z
N MET A 1 50.00 -17.70 -19.14
CA MET A 1 48.82 -18.09 -18.32
C MET A 1 48.39 -16.86 -17.54
N LYS A 2 47.24 -16.28 -17.85
CA LYS A 2 46.65 -15.14 -17.12
C LYS A 2 45.37 -15.64 -16.43
N PRO A 3 45.17 -15.39 -15.13
CA PRO A 3 43.90 -15.72 -14.50
C PRO A 3 42.86 -14.68 -14.93
N HIS A 4 41.83 -15.13 -15.65
CA HIS A 4 40.62 -14.34 -15.83
C HIS A 4 39.84 -14.42 -14.52
N LEU A 5 40.06 -13.43 -13.66
CA LEU A 5 39.32 -13.23 -12.42
C LEU A 5 37.84 -13.03 -12.80
N ASN A 6 37.00 -13.99 -12.39
CA ASN A 6 35.58 -14.10 -12.69
C ASN A 6 34.79 -12.84 -12.27
N PHE A 7 34.63 -11.88 -13.18
CA PHE A 7 33.70 -10.75 -13.03
C PHE A 7 32.23 -11.21 -13.00
N ALA A 8 31.97 -12.45 -13.44
CA ALA A 8 30.63 -13.02 -13.57
C ALA A 8 29.96 -13.40 -12.23
N MET A 9 30.68 -13.42 -11.10
CA MET A 9 30.10 -13.89 -9.82
C MET A 9 29.57 -12.78 -8.92
N MET A 10 29.88 -11.50 -9.20
CA MET A 10 29.53 -10.38 -8.30
C MET A 10 28.17 -9.73 -8.60
N VAL A 11 27.57 -9.98 -9.77
CA VAL A 11 26.24 -9.42 -10.13
C VAL A 11 25.09 -10.27 -9.58
N ILE A 12 25.32 -11.55 -9.29
CA ILE A 12 24.27 -12.48 -8.83
C ILE A 12 23.86 -12.23 -7.37
N LEU A 13 24.66 -11.48 -6.58
CA LEU A 13 24.39 -11.17 -5.17
C LEU A 13 23.77 -9.79 -4.91
N ILE A 14 23.87 -8.83 -5.85
CA ILE A 14 23.32 -7.46 -5.66
C ILE A 14 21.80 -7.43 -5.91
N ALA A 15 21.28 -8.41 -6.64
CA ALA A 15 19.85 -8.58 -6.92
C ALA A 15 19.10 -9.36 -5.82
N GLN A 16 19.59 -9.35 -4.57
CA GLN A 16 18.67 -9.44 -3.43
C GLN A 16 17.85 -8.16 -3.39
N LEU A 17 16.90 -8.11 -4.33
CA LEU A 17 15.60 -7.45 -4.29
C LEU A 17 15.54 -6.45 -3.14
N VAL A 18 15.82 -5.18 -3.43
CA VAL A 18 15.37 -4.08 -2.57
C VAL A 18 13.85 -4.20 -2.55
N SER A 19 13.32 -4.97 -1.60
CA SER A 19 11.90 -5.08 -1.39
C SER A 19 11.50 -3.76 -0.76
N GLY A 20 10.74 -2.95 -1.50
CA GLY A 20 10.02 -1.83 -0.91
C GLY A 20 9.13 -2.35 0.21
N SER A 21 9.28 -1.78 1.40
CA SER A 21 8.31 -1.94 2.48
C SER A 21 7.51 -0.66 2.58
N PHE A 22 6.20 -0.78 2.43
CA PHE A 22 5.29 0.35 2.50
C PHE A 22 4.07 0.01 3.32
N ASP A 23 3.47 1.03 3.89
CA ASP A 23 2.25 0.94 4.64
C ASP A 23 1.11 1.54 3.82
N ILE A 24 -0.03 0.84 3.79
CA ILE A 24 -1.27 1.30 3.19
C ILE A 24 -2.10 1.93 4.30
N TYR A 25 -2.26 3.23 4.23
CA TYR A 25 -3.05 4.01 5.19
C TYR A 25 -4.45 4.25 4.67
N TYR A 26 -5.42 4.20 5.58
CA TYR A 26 -6.72 4.78 5.38
C TYR A 26 -6.77 6.17 6.02
N LEU A 27 -7.19 7.16 5.26
CA LEU A 27 -7.19 8.56 5.65
C LEU A 27 -8.61 9.11 5.74
N LYS A 28 -8.78 10.03 6.69
CA LYS A 28 -9.99 10.81 6.85
C LYS A 28 -9.65 12.26 7.12
N ARG A 29 -10.38 13.17 6.47
CA ARG A 29 -10.30 14.60 6.77
C ARG A 29 -11.12 14.94 8.02
N ASN A 30 -10.51 15.65 8.96
CA ASN A 30 -11.00 16.06 10.28
C ASN A 30 -11.74 17.42 10.23
N THR A 31 -12.49 17.73 9.17
CA THR A 31 -13.19 19.01 9.03
C THR A 31 -14.71 18.87 9.15
N LYS A 32 -15.38 19.96 9.56
CA LYS A 32 -16.84 20.06 9.58
C LYS A 32 -17.34 20.24 8.13
N GLY A 33 -17.55 19.13 7.43
CA GLY A 33 -18.02 19.11 6.04
C GLY A 33 -18.22 17.68 5.53
N SER A 34 -18.44 17.51 4.22
CA SER A 34 -18.47 16.18 3.61
C SER A 34 -17.13 15.49 3.87
N PRO A 35 -17.11 14.34 4.58
CA PRO A 35 -15.86 13.67 4.91
C PRO A 35 -15.15 13.30 3.62
N THR A 36 -13.97 13.86 3.40
CA THR A 36 -13.06 13.36 2.37
C THR A 36 -12.29 12.21 3.00
N GLU A 37 -12.46 11.02 2.45
CA GLU A 37 -11.79 9.81 2.88
C GLU A 37 -11.10 9.13 1.70
N GLY A 38 -10.03 8.40 1.95
CA GLY A 38 -9.27 7.74 0.90
C GLY A 38 -8.14 6.90 1.45
N TRP A 39 -7.28 6.46 0.55
CA TRP A 39 -6.16 5.59 0.85
C TRP A 39 -4.86 6.26 0.43
N GLN A 40 -3.79 6.04 1.17
CA GLN A 40 -2.45 6.45 0.77
C GLN A 40 -1.48 5.30 0.93
N VAL A 41 -0.41 5.33 0.14
CA VAL A 41 0.72 4.42 0.28
C VAL A 41 1.90 5.25 0.74
N LEU A 42 2.44 4.94 1.92
CA LEU A 42 3.57 5.64 2.51
C LEU A 42 4.73 4.67 2.73
N ASP A 43 5.95 5.19 2.73
CA ASP A 43 7.11 4.38 3.11
C ASP A 43 6.94 3.87 4.55
N ALA A 44 7.27 2.61 4.82
CA ALA A 44 7.08 2.03 6.16
C ALA A 44 7.96 2.70 7.24
N SER A 45 9.06 3.36 6.84
CA SER A 45 9.91 4.13 7.72
C SER A 45 9.41 5.55 7.99
N GLN A 46 8.33 5.98 7.32
CA GLN A 46 7.79 7.32 7.49
C GLN A 46 7.18 7.50 8.88
N LYS A 47 7.71 8.48 9.62
CA LYS A 47 7.27 8.84 10.99
C LYS A 47 6.94 10.34 11.12
N SER A 48 6.65 10.99 9.99
CA SER A 48 6.29 12.40 9.90
C SER A 48 5.14 12.60 8.92
N CYS A 49 4.42 13.72 9.09
CA CYS A 49 3.27 14.03 8.27
C CYS A 49 3.59 13.94 6.79
N PRO A 50 2.81 13.16 6.00
CA PRO A 50 3.04 13.08 4.58
C PRO A 50 2.78 14.43 3.93
N ASP A 51 3.67 14.78 3.01
CA ASP A 51 3.44 15.90 2.13
C ASP A 51 2.34 15.50 1.14
N LEU A 52 1.18 16.15 1.24
CA LEU A 52 0.03 15.91 0.38
C LEU A 52 0.32 16.26 -1.09
N HIS A 53 1.37 17.05 -1.37
CA HIS A 53 1.79 17.35 -2.74
C HIS A 53 2.58 16.21 -3.38
N THR A 54 3.16 15.31 -2.58
CA THR A 54 3.97 14.18 -3.05
C THR A 54 3.31 12.83 -2.80
N THR A 55 2.36 12.74 -1.86
CA THR A 55 1.63 11.52 -1.51
C THR A 55 0.20 11.55 -2.04
N ARG A 56 -0.14 10.59 -2.90
CA ARG A 56 -1.43 10.58 -3.59
C ARG A 56 -2.53 10.00 -2.72
N LEU A 57 -3.67 10.70 -2.65
CA LEU A 57 -4.89 10.15 -2.08
C LEU A 57 -5.67 9.35 -3.14
N PHE A 58 -5.79 8.05 -2.92
CA PHE A 58 -6.55 7.14 -3.76
C PHE A 58 -7.99 7.04 -3.27
N PRO A 59 -9.01 7.24 -4.13
CA PRO A 59 -10.39 7.19 -3.70
C PRO A 59 -10.79 5.77 -3.33
N LYS A 60 -11.65 5.66 -2.31
CA LYS A 60 -12.39 4.42 -2.04
C LYS A 60 -13.33 4.12 -3.20
N ARG A 61 -13.32 2.89 -3.70
CA ARG A 61 -14.21 2.41 -4.77
C ARG A 61 -14.85 1.09 -4.39
N ARG A 62 -16.00 0.81 -5.02
CA ARG A 62 -16.63 -0.53 -5.00
C ARG A 62 -16.04 -1.46 -6.06
N ASP A 63 -15.35 -0.89 -7.04
CA ASP A 63 -14.77 -1.59 -8.19
C ASP A 63 -13.58 -0.79 -8.70
N VAL A 64 -12.43 -1.45 -8.85
CA VAL A 64 -11.16 -0.89 -9.35
C VAL A 64 -10.68 -1.61 -10.63
N SER A 65 -11.55 -2.42 -11.25
CA SER A 65 -11.27 -3.12 -12.52
C SER A 65 -11.16 -2.16 -13.71
N GLY A 66 -10.59 -2.65 -14.81
CA GLY A 66 -10.32 -1.84 -15.99
C GLY A 66 -9.33 -0.73 -15.64
N ASN A 67 -9.67 0.53 -15.91
CA ASN A 67 -8.79 1.68 -15.71
C ASN A 67 -9.16 2.53 -14.46
N LYS A 68 -9.93 1.95 -13.53
CA LYS A 68 -10.52 2.70 -12.40
C LYS A 68 -9.53 2.79 -11.23
N ILE A 69 -8.74 3.86 -11.20
CA ILE A 69 -7.81 4.13 -10.10
C ILE A 69 -8.53 4.33 -8.76
N GLY A 70 -8.11 3.59 -7.74
CA GLY A 70 -8.63 3.67 -6.38
C GLY A 70 -8.31 2.41 -5.58
N VAL A 71 -8.99 2.27 -4.45
CA VAL A 71 -8.89 1.09 -3.59
C VAL A 71 -10.28 0.60 -3.23
N ARG A 72 -10.53 -0.68 -3.45
CA ARG A 72 -11.68 -1.42 -2.94
C ARG A 72 -11.26 -2.18 -1.70
N CYS A 73 -12.10 -2.12 -0.68
CA CYS A 73 -11.91 -2.84 0.57
C CYS A 73 -13.22 -3.54 0.92
N ASP A 74 -13.16 -4.86 1.09
CA ASP A 74 -14.27 -5.68 1.58
C ASP A 74 -13.86 -6.39 2.89
N GLY A 75 -14.83 -6.57 3.79
CA GLY A 75 -14.65 -7.14 5.12
C GLY A 75 -15.01 -6.17 6.25
N LYS A 76 -15.12 -6.67 7.48
CA LYS A 76 -15.48 -5.84 8.66
C LYS A 76 -14.38 -4.82 9.01
N GLY A 77 -13.14 -5.13 8.64
CA GLY A 77 -11.99 -4.24 8.76
C GLY A 77 -12.02 -3.04 7.83
N CYS A 78 -12.96 -2.92 6.89
CA CYS A 78 -13.03 -1.79 5.97
C CYS A 78 -13.83 -0.59 6.50
N TRP A 79 -14.27 -0.63 7.76
CA TRP A 79 -15.14 0.37 8.35
C TRP A 79 -14.43 1.71 8.62
N SER A 80 -15.01 2.80 8.09
CA SER A 80 -14.51 4.18 8.19
C SER A 80 -15.09 4.94 9.39
N GLY A 81 -14.94 4.38 10.58
CA GLY A 81 -15.30 5.04 11.84
C GLY A 81 -14.50 6.33 12.05
N ALA A 82 -14.76 7.05 13.14
CA ALA A 82 -14.10 8.33 13.45
C ALA A 82 -12.55 8.28 13.40
N ALA A 83 -11.97 7.08 13.50
CA ALA A 83 -10.53 6.81 13.45
C ALA A 83 -10.20 5.54 12.63
N GLY A 84 -10.85 5.29 11.48
CA GLY A 84 -10.58 4.08 10.69
C GLY A 84 -10.81 2.76 11.48
N GLY A 85 -11.74 2.77 12.43
CA GLY A 85 -11.80 1.86 13.57
C GLY A 85 -12.15 0.39 13.32
N GLY A 86 -12.11 -0.11 12.09
CA GLY A 86 -12.14 -1.56 11.87
C GLY A 86 -10.79 -2.19 12.29
N ASP A 87 -10.79 -3.43 12.77
CA ASP A 87 -9.53 -4.19 12.92
C ASP A 87 -9.00 -4.52 11.51
N PRO A 88 -7.75 -4.15 11.16
CA PRO A 88 -7.21 -4.46 9.84
C PRO A 88 -7.12 -5.97 9.55
N SER A 89 -7.07 -6.83 10.57
CA SER A 89 -7.14 -8.30 10.38
C SER A 89 -8.50 -8.81 9.94
N ASP A 90 -9.55 -7.98 10.05
CA ASP A 90 -10.90 -8.27 9.59
C ASP A 90 -11.17 -7.77 8.16
N ILE A 91 -10.13 -7.32 7.44
CA ILE A 91 -10.21 -7.09 5.99
C ILE A 91 -10.19 -8.46 5.30
N ASP A 92 -11.12 -8.72 4.39
CA ASP A 92 -11.16 -9.97 3.63
C ASP A 92 -10.44 -9.79 2.28
N ILE A 93 -10.68 -8.64 1.64
CA ILE A 93 -10.11 -8.26 0.34
C ILE A 93 -9.68 -6.80 0.37
N LEU A 94 -8.45 -6.54 -0.05
CA LEU A 94 -7.99 -5.19 -0.39
C LEU A 94 -7.48 -5.19 -1.84
N GLU A 95 -8.29 -4.64 -2.74
CA GLU A 95 -7.97 -4.53 -4.16
C GLU A 95 -7.56 -3.09 -4.47
N MET A 96 -6.36 -2.93 -5.02
CA MET A 96 -5.70 -1.65 -5.19
C MET A 96 -5.34 -1.47 -6.64
N HIS A 97 -5.75 -0.35 -7.24
CA HIS A 97 -5.32 0.03 -8.57
C HIS A 97 -4.79 1.47 -8.50
N PHE A 98 -3.48 1.62 -8.62
CA PHE A 98 -2.78 2.90 -8.44
C PHE A 98 -2.35 3.57 -9.73
N SER A 99 -2.09 2.82 -10.80
CA SER A 99 -1.67 3.39 -12.08
C SER A 99 -2.05 2.47 -13.24
N ASN A 100 -2.40 3.06 -14.38
CA ASN A 100 -2.58 2.37 -15.64
C ASN A 100 -1.25 2.25 -16.40
N THR A 101 -0.33 3.22 -16.21
CA THR A 101 0.97 3.24 -16.91
C THR A 101 2.13 3.60 -15.97
N PRO A 102 2.95 2.62 -15.52
CA PRO A 102 2.78 1.18 -15.70
C PRO A 102 1.53 0.69 -14.94
N GLN A 103 1.05 -0.52 -15.29
CA GLN A 103 -0.08 -1.12 -14.60
C GLN A 103 0.32 -1.50 -13.17
N LEU A 104 -0.26 -0.81 -12.19
CA LEU A 104 -0.07 -1.05 -10.75
C LEU A 104 -1.42 -1.45 -10.15
N HIS A 105 -1.79 -2.71 -10.32
CA HIS A 105 -3.05 -3.27 -9.85
C HIS A 105 -2.81 -4.59 -9.15
N TRP A 106 -3.19 -4.65 -7.86
CA TRP A 106 -2.96 -5.80 -7.00
C TRP A 106 -4.19 -6.10 -6.14
N THR A 107 -4.30 -7.35 -5.70
CA THR A 107 -5.29 -7.78 -4.72
C THR A 107 -4.61 -8.50 -3.58
N ILE A 108 -4.92 -8.08 -2.36
CA ILE A 108 -4.54 -8.79 -1.14
C ILE A 108 -5.78 -9.55 -0.68
N TYR A 109 -5.63 -10.85 -0.50
CA TYR A 109 -6.67 -11.70 0.07
C TYR A 109 -6.21 -12.18 1.43
N ARG A 110 -7.14 -12.24 2.39
CA ARG A 110 -6.95 -12.98 3.63
C ARG A 110 -6.94 -14.48 3.32
N LEU A 111 -5.78 -14.98 2.90
CA LEU A 111 -5.51 -16.40 2.68
C LEU A 111 -4.56 -16.85 3.78
N GLY A 112 -5.01 -17.74 4.67
CA GLY A 112 -4.16 -18.31 5.72
C GLY A 112 -4.80 -18.28 7.11
N HIS A 113 -4.06 -18.82 8.08
CA HIS A 113 -4.46 -18.81 9.48
C HIS A 113 -4.29 -17.41 10.10
N PRO A 114 -5.03 -17.07 11.16
CA PRO A 114 -4.79 -15.84 11.91
C PRO A 114 -3.31 -15.72 12.30
N GLY A 115 -2.67 -14.59 11.96
CA GLY A 115 -1.25 -14.34 12.24
C GLY A 115 -0.29 -14.62 11.07
N GLU A 116 -0.75 -15.19 9.96
CA GLU A 116 0.07 -15.37 8.75
C GLU A 116 0.02 -14.14 7.83
N PRO A 117 1.13 -13.78 7.15
CA PRO A 117 1.10 -12.76 6.12
C PRO A 117 0.17 -13.13 4.97
N TRP A 118 -0.63 -12.17 4.56
CA TRP A 118 -1.52 -12.26 3.41
C TRP A 118 -0.73 -12.15 2.12
N THR A 119 -1.11 -12.91 1.11
CA THR A 119 -0.44 -12.87 -0.19
C THR A 119 -1.04 -11.77 -1.05
N MET A 120 -0.18 -10.97 -1.67
CA MET A 120 -0.56 -9.95 -2.65
C MET A 120 -0.36 -10.51 -4.07
N PHE A 121 -1.40 -10.43 -4.88
CA PHE A 121 -1.41 -10.94 -6.25
C PHE A 121 -1.53 -9.81 -7.26
N ALA A 122 -0.80 -9.90 -8.37
CA ALA A 122 -0.96 -8.98 -9.49
C ALA A 122 -2.26 -9.25 -10.26
N ALA A 123 -3.03 -8.19 -10.50
CA ALA A 123 -4.21 -8.25 -11.34
C ALA A 123 -3.80 -8.61 -12.77
N GLY A 124 -4.61 -9.43 -13.44
CA GLY A 124 -4.35 -9.93 -14.79
C GLY A 124 -3.48 -11.18 -14.85
N THR A 125 -2.41 -11.29 -14.06
CA THR A 125 -1.55 -12.49 -14.06
C THR A 125 -1.87 -13.48 -12.95
N GLY A 126 -2.42 -13.03 -11.83
CA GLY A 126 -2.66 -13.86 -10.64
C GLY A 126 -1.38 -14.35 -9.97
N LEU A 127 -0.21 -13.80 -10.33
CA LEU A 127 1.07 -14.16 -9.71
C LEU A 127 1.20 -13.49 -8.34
N ALA A 128 1.74 -14.22 -7.37
CA ALA A 128 2.12 -13.64 -6.08
C ALA A 128 3.31 -12.68 -6.27
N VAL A 129 3.14 -11.43 -5.86
CA VAL A 129 4.13 -10.36 -6.06
C VAL A 129 4.60 -9.71 -4.76
N GLY A 130 4.01 -10.09 -3.63
CA GLY A 130 4.40 -9.58 -2.33
C GLY A 130 3.60 -10.21 -1.20
N LYS A 131 3.90 -9.76 0.01
CA LYS A 131 3.18 -10.17 1.22
C LYS A 131 2.76 -8.94 1.99
N CYS A 132 1.63 -9.03 2.69
CA CYS A 132 1.16 -7.97 3.55
C CYS A 132 0.70 -8.52 4.90
N THR A 133 0.86 -7.75 5.96
CA THR A 133 0.32 -8.07 7.28
C THR A 133 -0.59 -6.93 7.73
N PRO A 134 -1.68 -7.20 8.45
CA PRO A 134 -2.39 -6.17 9.20
C PRO A 134 -1.40 -5.30 10.00
N SER A 135 -1.54 -3.98 9.90
CA SER A 135 -0.69 -3.04 10.62
C SER A 135 -1.38 -2.55 11.88
N TYR A 136 -0.65 -2.57 12.99
CA TYR A 136 -1.08 -2.07 14.30
C TYR A 136 -0.09 -1.03 14.84
N GLU A 137 0.60 -0.34 13.94
CA GLU A 137 1.59 0.68 14.29
C GLU A 137 0.95 1.82 15.09
N ASP A 138 1.77 2.44 15.95
CA ASP A 138 1.40 3.68 16.62
C ASP A 138 1.45 4.84 15.61
N ASP A 139 0.29 5.15 15.06
CA ASP A 139 0.10 6.24 14.09
C ASP A 139 -0.35 7.54 14.77
N SER A 140 -0.10 7.70 16.08
CA SER A 140 -0.40 8.94 16.81
C SER A 140 0.25 10.18 16.17
N TRP A 141 1.41 10.00 15.53
CA TRP A 141 2.08 11.04 14.75
C TRP A 141 1.21 11.53 13.57
N PHE A 142 0.41 10.65 12.96
CA PHE A 142 -0.44 10.98 11.81
C PHE A 142 -1.76 11.64 12.23
N GLN A 143 -2.15 11.54 13.50
CA GLN A 143 -3.36 12.20 14.02
C GLN A 143 -3.23 13.73 14.05
N ASN A 144 -2.00 14.26 14.01
CA ASN A 144 -1.71 15.68 14.09
C ASN A 144 -1.30 16.30 12.75
N CYS A 145 -1.58 15.63 11.63
CA CYS A 145 -1.17 16.07 10.30
C CYS A 145 -2.20 17.01 9.65
N GLY A 146 -2.33 18.20 10.26
CA GLY A 146 -3.23 19.25 9.79
C GLY A 146 -4.68 18.80 9.82
N GLU A 147 -5.35 18.83 8.67
CA GLU A 147 -6.74 18.41 8.55
C GLU A 147 -6.91 16.90 8.38
N TRP A 148 -5.86 16.09 8.39
CA TRP A 148 -5.95 14.66 8.11
C TRP A 148 -5.58 13.82 9.33
N SER A 149 -6.36 12.75 9.53
CA SER A 149 -5.98 11.60 10.35
C SER A 149 -5.74 10.40 9.42
N GLY A 150 -4.76 9.59 9.77
CA GLY A 150 -4.40 8.38 9.04
C GLY A 150 -4.26 7.19 9.99
N HIS A 151 -4.62 6.01 9.51
CA HIS A 151 -4.42 4.74 10.19
C HIS A 151 -3.83 3.73 9.23
N ALA A 152 -2.66 3.19 9.57
CA ALA A 152 -2.05 2.09 8.85
C ALA A 152 -3.00 0.90 8.91
N ARG A 153 -3.26 0.31 7.75
CA ARG A 153 -4.15 -0.85 7.62
C ARG A 153 -3.32 -2.09 7.33
N MET A 154 -2.40 -1.97 6.39
CA MET A 154 -1.55 -3.08 5.97
C MET A 154 -0.12 -2.61 5.83
N ARG A 155 0.83 -3.41 6.31
CA ARG A 155 2.24 -3.31 5.95
C ARG A 155 2.55 -4.32 4.87
N CYS A 156 3.07 -3.86 3.74
CA CYS A 156 3.35 -4.70 2.58
C CYS A 156 4.82 -4.68 2.22
N SER A 157 5.32 -5.82 1.76
CA SER A 157 6.63 -5.97 1.15
C SER A 157 6.51 -6.52 -0.27
N MET A 158 7.09 -5.81 -1.22
CA MET A 158 7.17 -6.23 -2.63
C MET A 158 8.32 -5.53 -3.35
N TYR A 159 8.44 -5.73 -4.67
CA TYR A 159 9.50 -5.08 -5.46
C TYR A 159 9.34 -3.55 -5.58
N PHE A 160 8.11 -3.03 -5.65
CA PHE A 160 7.86 -1.60 -5.79
C PHE A 160 7.87 -0.87 -4.44
N SER A 161 8.49 0.31 -4.40
CA SER A 161 8.47 1.21 -3.23
C SER A 161 7.22 2.11 -3.21
N ALA A 162 6.95 2.74 -2.06
CA ALA A 162 5.91 3.76 -1.95
C ALA A 162 6.15 4.92 -2.94
N ASP A 163 7.39 5.40 -3.07
CA ASP A 163 7.75 6.46 -4.01
C ASP A 163 7.49 6.06 -5.47
N PHE A 164 7.78 4.81 -5.82
CA PHE A 164 7.48 4.31 -7.15
C PHE A 164 5.97 4.30 -7.41
N ILE A 165 5.16 3.85 -6.45
CA ILE A 165 3.70 3.84 -6.55
C ILE A 165 3.14 5.26 -6.67
N ASN A 166 3.65 6.20 -5.87
CA ASN A 166 3.17 7.58 -5.83
C ASN A 166 3.64 8.45 -7.01
N SER A 167 4.70 8.06 -7.72
CA SER A 167 5.24 8.82 -8.86
C SER A 167 4.52 8.59 -10.18
N HIS A 168 3.62 7.61 -10.28
CA HIS A 168 2.95 7.24 -11.54
C HIS A 168 1.44 7.57 -11.56
N ASP A 169 0.98 7.99 -12.74
CA ASP A 169 -0.39 8.45 -13.03
C ASP A 169 -0.94 9.47 -12.02
N ARG A 170 -0.38 10.68 -12.02
CA ARG A 170 -1.08 11.88 -11.55
C ARG A 170 -2.22 12.17 -12.52
N GLY A 171 -3.32 11.43 -12.39
CA GLY A 171 -4.56 11.74 -13.07
C GLY A 171 -4.95 13.17 -12.70
N TRP A 172 -4.75 14.09 -13.64
CA TRP A 172 -5.27 15.46 -13.59
C TRP A 172 -6.78 15.41 -13.82
#